data_AF-A0A2P4SCJ9-F1
#
_entry.id   AF-A0A2P4SCJ9-F1
#
_cell.length_a   1.000
_cell.length_b   1.000
_cell.length_c   1.000
_cell.angle_alpha   90.00
_cell.angle_beta   90.00
_cell.angle_gamma   90.00
#
_symmetry.space_group_name_H-M   'P 1'
#
loop_
_entity.id
_entity.type
_entity.pdbx_description
1 polymer ?
#
loop_
_entity_poly.entity_id
_entity_poly.type
_entity_poly.pdbx_seq_one_letter_code
_entity_poly.pdbx_strand_id
1 'polypeptide(L)'
;SCFFNFTTPSGIVLSPNYPEEYGSSLHCVWLIIAKPESRIHLAFNDFDVEPQFDFLAVKDGGTAESPVLGTFSGSQIPSSLTSSGHVARLEFQTDHSMEKRGFNITFTTFRHNECPDPGVPVNGKRFGDSLQLGSSVSFLCDEGFIRTHGSETITCILKEGNVVWNNAVLRCE
;
A
#
# COMPACT_ATOMS: atom_id res chain seq x y z
N SER A 1 -3.00 -1.25 23.85
CA SER A 1 -1.86 -0.46 23.36
C SER A 1 -1.65 -0.80 21.89
N CYS A 2 -1.59 0.19 21.01
CA CYS A 2 -1.51 0.03 19.55
C CYS A 2 -0.20 0.61 18.98
N PHE A 3 0.88 0.45 19.75
CA PHE A 3 2.24 0.76 19.34
C PHE A 3 2.93 -0.53 18.92
N PHE A 4 3.36 -0.64 17.66
CA PHE A 4 3.97 -1.87 17.17
C PHE A 4 4.99 -1.63 16.05
N ASN A 5 6.06 -2.43 16.06
CA ASN A 5 7.11 -2.39 15.04
C ASN A 5 7.07 -3.68 14.21
N PHE A 6 6.87 -3.55 12.91
CA PHE A 6 6.98 -4.63 11.95
C PHE A 6 8.39 -4.68 11.36
N THR A 7 8.99 -5.86 11.36
CA THR A 7 10.31 -6.13 10.75
C THR A 7 10.27 -7.26 9.71
N THR A 8 9.07 -7.81 9.47
CA THR A 8 8.82 -8.83 8.45
C THR A 8 8.75 -8.20 7.06
N PRO A 9 9.06 -8.95 5.98
CA PRO A 9 9.03 -8.41 4.62
C PRO A 9 7.61 -8.15 4.10
N SER A 10 6.60 -8.65 4.80
CA SER A 10 5.19 -8.36 4.55
C SER A 10 4.39 -8.50 5.84
N GLY A 11 3.19 -7.94 5.85
CA GLY A 11 2.27 -8.04 6.98
C GLY A 11 1.00 -7.24 6.78
N ILE A 12 0.20 -7.17 7.84
CA ILE A 12 -1.09 -6.50 7.86
C ILE A 12 -1.12 -5.53 9.04
N VAL A 13 -1.53 -4.30 8.80
CA VAL A 13 -1.84 -3.29 9.81
C VAL A 13 -3.35 -3.13 9.85
N LEU A 14 -3.92 -3.38 11.02
CA LEU A 14 -5.35 -3.22 11.28
C LEU A 14 -5.55 -2.09 12.29
N SER A 15 -6.63 -1.34 12.14
CA SER A 15 -7.11 -0.48 13.22
C SER A 15 -7.47 -1.34 14.45
N PRO A 16 -7.37 -0.81 15.68
CA PRO A 16 -7.81 -1.55 16.86
C PRO A 16 -9.24 -2.06 16.70
N ASN A 17 -9.49 -3.29 17.14
CA ASN A 17 -10.77 -4.00 17.08
C ASN A 17 -11.31 -4.37 15.68
N TYR A 18 -10.63 -4.00 14.59
CA TYR A 18 -11.08 -4.33 13.23
C TYR A 18 -11.46 -5.83 13.10
N PRO A 19 -12.62 -6.17 12.49
CA PRO A 19 -13.52 -5.29 11.73
C PRO A 19 -14.61 -4.59 12.56
N GLU A 20 -14.57 -4.67 13.88
CA GLU A 20 -15.45 -3.88 14.75
C GLU A 20 -14.97 -2.42 14.83
N GLU A 21 -15.81 -1.56 15.41
CA GLU A 21 -15.50 -0.15 15.57
C GLU A 21 -14.20 0.07 16.37
N TYR A 22 -13.34 0.96 15.87
CA TYR A 22 -12.17 1.40 16.63
C TYR A 22 -12.59 2.16 17.90
N GLY A 23 -11.65 2.46 18.79
CA GLY A 23 -11.94 3.27 19.98
C GLY A 23 -11.77 4.78 19.76
N SER A 24 -12.43 5.59 20.58
CA SER A 24 -12.18 7.03 20.68
C SER A 24 -10.88 7.36 21.42
N SER A 25 -10.36 8.57 21.18
CA SER A 25 -9.20 9.18 21.81
C SER A 25 -7.92 8.35 21.69
N LEU A 26 -7.79 7.66 20.56
CA LEU A 26 -6.63 6.85 20.25
C LEU A 26 -5.50 7.71 19.71
N HIS A 27 -4.28 7.30 20.05
CA HIS A 27 -3.07 7.73 19.39
C HIS A 27 -2.19 6.50 19.13
N CYS A 28 -2.46 5.85 18.00
CA CYS A 28 -1.79 4.62 17.58
C CYS A 28 -0.65 4.92 16.62
N VAL A 29 0.42 4.13 16.73
CA VAL A 29 1.62 4.30 15.91
C VAL A 29 2.17 2.94 15.53
N TRP A 30 2.28 2.70 14.23
CA TRP A 30 2.96 1.53 13.68
C TRP A 30 4.20 1.97 12.91
N LEU A 31 5.33 1.30 13.15
CA LEU A 31 6.54 1.45 12.36
C LEU A 31 6.77 0.19 11.54
N ILE A 32 6.96 0.35 10.24
CA ILE A 32 7.38 -0.73 9.35
C ILE A 32 8.85 -0.47 9.02
N ILE A 33 9.72 -1.41 9.39
CA ILE A 33 11.17 -1.33 9.27
C ILE A 33 11.65 -2.46 8.37
N ALA A 34 11.86 -2.14 7.10
CA ALA A 34 12.41 -3.04 6.11
C ALA A 34 13.94 -3.09 6.18
N LYS A 35 14.54 -3.99 5.38
CA LYS A 35 16.00 -4.01 5.20
C LYS A 35 16.47 -2.71 4.52
N PRO A 36 17.69 -2.22 4.81
CA PRO A 36 18.30 -1.14 4.04
C PRO A 36 18.22 -1.40 2.53
N GLU A 37 18.15 -0.33 1.75
CA GLU A 37 17.97 -0.38 0.27
C GLU A 37 16.67 -1.03 -0.19
N SER A 38 15.67 -1.12 0.69
CA SER A 38 14.31 -1.53 0.34
C SER A 38 13.33 -0.36 0.39
N ARG A 39 12.17 -0.55 -0.23
CA ARG A 39 10.99 0.32 -0.16
C ARG A 39 9.81 -0.47 0.40
N ILE A 40 8.81 0.24 0.89
CA ILE A 40 7.60 -0.32 1.50
C ILE A 40 6.41 0.10 0.66
N HIS A 41 5.69 -0.88 0.13
CA HIS A 41 4.41 -0.67 -0.56
C HIS A 41 3.28 -0.89 0.44
N LEU A 42 2.28 -0.01 0.42
CA LEU A 42 1.09 -0.06 1.26
C LEU A 42 -0.14 -0.14 0.37
N ALA A 43 -0.91 -1.21 0.51
CA ALA A 43 -2.18 -1.40 -0.19
C ALA A 43 -3.33 -1.35 0.83
N PHE A 44 -4.30 -0.47 0.56
CA PHE A 44 -5.50 -0.29 1.37
C PHE A 44 -6.59 -1.24 0.87
N ASN A 45 -7.00 -2.17 1.71
CA ASN A 45 -7.98 -3.21 1.36
C ASN A 45 -9.40 -2.83 1.82
N ASP A 46 -9.50 -2.09 2.92
CA ASP A 46 -10.74 -1.57 3.49
C ASP A 46 -10.43 -0.29 4.26
N PHE A 47 -11.34 0.69 4.21
CA PHE A 47 -11.13 1.99 4.84
C PHE A 47 -12.46 2.67 5.15
N ASP A 48 -12.70 2.95 6.43
CA ASP A 48 -13.87 3.65 6.95
C ASP A 48 -13.49 4.33 8.26
N VAL A 49 -13.09 5.60 8.17
CA VAL A 49 -12.64 6.44 9.27
C VAL A 49 -13.50 7.69 9.33
N GLU A 50 -13.81 8.21 10.51
CA GLU A 50 -14.66 9.40 10.62
C GLU A 50 -14.07 10.58 9.81
N PRO A 51 -14.81 11.17 8.87
CA PRO A 51 -14.32 12.30 8.10
C PRO A 51 -14.16 13.54 8.98
N GLN A 52 -13.10 14.32 8.73
CA GLN A 52 -12.78 15.62 9.38
C GLN A 52 -12.29 15.57 10.83
N PHE A 53 -12.50 14.48 11.56
CA PHE A 53 -12.12 14.40 12.98
C PHE A 53 -11.06 13.31 13.24
N ASP A 54 -11.16 12.18 12.56
CA ASP A 54 -10.23 11.07 12.68
C ASP A 54 -9.34 10.94 11.46
N PHE A 55 -8.07 10.58 11.66
CA PHE A 55 -7.10 10.56 10.57
C PHE A 55 -6.08 9.45 10.70
N LEU A 56 -5.81 8.79 9.58
CA LEU A 56 -4.61 7.97 9.37
C LEU A 56 -3.59 8.77 8.55
N ALA A 57 -2.46 9.11 9.16
CA ALA A 57 -1.32 9.71 8.47
C ALA A 57 -0.25 8.66 8.17
N VAL A 58 0.23 8.62 6.92
CA VAL A 58 1.34 7.77 6.48
C VAL A 58 2.55 8.66 6.21
N LYS A 59 3.68 8.37 6.86
CA LYS A 59 4.92 9.16 6.78
C LYS A 59 6.08 8.34 6.21
N ASP A 60 6.91 9.01 5.40
CA ASP A 60 8.08 8.48 4.71
C ASP A 60 9.33 8.53 5.60
N GLY A 61 9.30 7.77 6.68
CA GLY A 61 10.38 7.71 7.66
C GLY A 61 9.90 7.21 9.02
N GLY A 62 10.80 7.20 10.00
CA GLY A 62 10.54 6.63 11.32
C GLY A 62 10.08 7.63 12.39
N THR A 63 10.10 8.93 12.11
CA THR A 63 9.86 9.99 13.11
C THR A 63 8.53 10.71 12.89
N ALA A 64 8.07 11.45 13.89
CA ALA A 64 6.83 12.23 13.78
C ALA A 64 6.97 13.39 12.77
N GLU A 65 8.20 13.84 12.50
CA GLU A 65 8.55 14.93 11.59
C GLU A 65 8.86 14.43 10.17
N SER A 66 8.83 13.11 9.94
CA SER A 66 9.09 12.53 8.62
C SER A 66 8.05 13.03 7.59
N PRO A 67 8.43 13.22 6.32
CA PRO A 67 7.53 13.72 5.28
C PRO A 67 6.23 12.92 5.18
N VAL A 68 5.09 13.59 4.99
CA VAL A 68 3.79 12.92 4.88
C VAL A 68 3.58 12.45 3.44
N LEU A 69 3.33 11.14 3.26
CA LEU A 69 2.93 10.55 1.98
C LEU A 69 1.43 10.72 1.72
N GLY A 70 0.63 10.72 2.78
CA GLY A 70 -0.80 10.97 2.71
C GLY A 70 -1.46 11.00 4.08
N THR A 71 -2.58 11.71 4.17
CA THR A 71 -3.47 11.74 5.34
C THR A 71 -4.88 11.40 4.87
N PHE A 72 -5.49 10.40 5.50
CA PHE A 72 -6.73 9.79 5.02
C PHE A 72 -7.81 9.79 6.09
N SER A 73 -9.05 10.04 5.68
CA SER A 73 -10.28 9.98 6.48
C SER A 73 -11.47 9.70 5.54
N GLY A 74 -12.66 9.43 6.09
CA GLY A 74 -13.83 9.03 5.33
C GLY A 74 -13.84 7.55 4.94
N SER A 75 -14.72 7.18 4.01
CA SER A 75 -14.97 5.79 3.59
C SER A 75 -14.50 5.48 2.16
N GLN A 76 -13.77 6.40 1.52
CA GLN A 76 -13.16 6.15 0.22
C GLN A 76 -11.84 5.42 0.41
N ILE A 77 -11.67 4.26 -0.23
CA ILE A 77 -10.44 3.48 -0.16
C ILE A 77 -9.30 4.27 -0.82
N PRO A 78 -8.21 4.60 -0.09
CA PRO A 78 -7.08 5.32 -0.65
C PRO A 78 -6.35 4.52 -1.73
N SER A 79 -5.70 5.23 -2.66
CA SER A 79 -4.75 4.60 -3.58
C SER A 79 -3.54 4.08 -2.80
N SER A 80 -2.91 3.02 -3.33
CA SER A 80 -1.70 2.45 -2.74
C SER A 80 -0.57 3.48 -2.65
N LEU A 81 0.22 3.41 -1.58
CA LEU A 81 1.38 4.27 -1.38
C LEU A 81 2.68 3.47 -1.44
N THR A 82 3.80 4.14 -1.71
CA THR A 82 5.13 3.53 -1.66
C THR A 82 6.10 4.52 -1.03
N SER A 83 6.83 4.08 -0.01
CA SER A 83 7.87 4.89 0.64
C SER A 83 9.08 5.07 -0.27
N SER A 84 9.83 6.15 -0.06
CA SER A 84 11.12 6.33 -0.74
C SER A 84 12.23 5.48 -0.12
N GLY A 85 12.10 5.15 1.17
CA GLY A 85 13.08 4.40 1.95
C GLY A 85 12.54 3.16 2.66
N HIS A 86 13.39 2.60 3.52
CA HIS A 86 13.16 1.33 4.21
C HIS A 86 12.39 1.46 5.54
N VAL A 87 11.90 2.66 5.89
CA VAL A 87 11.11 2.89 7.08
C VAL A 87 9.87 3.70 6.72
N ALA A 88 8.70 3.23 7.17
CA ALA A 88 7.44 3.96 7.06
C ALA A 88 6.75 3.98 8.42
N ARG A 89 6.06 5.09 8.70
CA ARG A 89 5.34 5.31 9.96
C ARG A 89 3.87 5.60 9.69
N LEU A 90 3.00 4.83 10.30
CA LEU A 90 1.56 5.01 10.25
C LEU A 90 1.10 5.54 11.61
N GLU A 91 0.41 6.67 11.62
CA GLU A 91 -0.17 7.28 12.81
C GLU A 91 -1.68 7.36 12.66
N PHE A 92 -2.42 6.74 13.57
CA PHE A 92 -3.88 6.82 13.60
C PHE A 92 -4.32 7.55 14.86
N GLN A 93 -5.03 8.65 14.66
CA GLN A 93 -5.50 9.52 15.73
C GLN A 93 -7.02 9.63 15.63
N THR A 94 -7.70 9.45 16.77
CA THR A 94 -9.16 9.55 16.85
C THR A 94 -9.60 10.55 17.89
N ASP A 95 -10.76 11.16 17.65
CA ASP A 95 -11.43 12.12 18.52
C ASP A 95 -12.27 11.39 19.60
N HIS A 96 -13.15 12.08 20.30
CA HIS A 96 -13.94 11.53 21.40
C HIS A 96 -15.19 10.72 21.02
N SER A 97 -15.56 10.57 19.75
CA SER A 97 -16.81 9.90 19.36
C SER A 97 -16.83 9.36 17.93
N MET A 98 -18.01 8.90 17.47
CA MET A 98 -18.32 8.62 16.06
C MET A 98 -17.41 7.60 15.40
N GLU A 99 -16.99 6.60 16.18
CA GLU A 99 -16.13 5.53 15.72
C GLU A 99 -16.73 4.80 14.51
N LYS A 100 -15.84 4.23 13.69
CA LYS A 100 -16.16 3.52 12.46
C LYS A 100 -15.40 2.22 12.42
N ARG A 101 -15.62 1.41 11.39
CA ARG A 101 -14.97 0.11 11.20
C ARG A 101 -13.44 0.19 11.09
N GLY A 102 -12.88 1.33 10.70
CA GLY A 102 -11.44 1.57 10.63
C GLY A 102 -10.83 1.06 9.32
N PHE A 103 -9.69 0.38 9.38
CA PHE A 103 -8.93 0.05 8.18
C PHE A 103 -8.21 -1.31 8.23
N ASN A 104 -7.99 -1.85 7.04
CA ASN A 104 -7.14 -3.00 6.78
C ASN A 104 -6.13 -2.66 5.69
N ILE A 105 -4.84 -2.64 6.07
CA ILE A 105 -3.74 -2.27 5.18
C ILE A 105 -2.74 -3.42 5.13
N THR A 106 -2.46 -3.91 3.93
CA THR A 106 -1.36 -4.85 3.70
C THR A 106 -0.11 -4.10 3.30
N PHE A 107 1.03 -4.48 3.86
CA PHE A 107 2.34 -3.96 3.43
C PHE A 107 3.23 -5.06 2.89
N THR A 108 4.07 -4.70 1.92
CA THR A 108 5.13 -5.55 1.38
C THR A 108 6.39 -4.72 1.19
N THR A 109 7.56 -5.37 1.33
CA THR A 109 8.87 -4.74 1.16
C THR A 109 9.57 -5.34 -0.05
N PHE A 110 10.24 -4.52 -0.84
CA PHE A 110 10.92 -4.90 -2.07
C PHE A 110 12.16 -4.02 -2.26
N ARG A 111 13.13 -4.45 -3.07
CA ARG A 111 14.37 -3.68 -3.20
C ARG A 111 14.12 -2.35 -3.92
N HIS A 112 14.95 -1.36 -3.65
CA HIS A 112 14.82 -0.03 -4.25
C HIS A 112 14.96 -0.06 -5.78
N ASN A 113 15.70 -1.03 -6.33
CA ASN A 113 15.86 -1.25 -7.77
C ASN A 113 14.80 -2.20 -8.38
N GLU A 114 13.76 -2.56 -7.63
CA GLU A 114 12.65 -3.40 -8.08
C GLU A 114 11.36 -2.58 -8.15
N CYS A 115 10.48 -2.90 -9.09
CA CYS A 115 9.11 -2.40 -9.09
C CYS A 115 8.24 -3.18 -8.09
N PRO A 116 7.16 -2.59 -7.55
CA PRO A 116 6.17 -3.34 -6.76
C PRO A 116 5.65 -4.54 -7.56
N ASP A 117 5.35 -5.66 -6.91
CA ASP A 117 4.76 -6.81 -7.60
C ASP A 117 3.41 -6.38 -8.23
N PRO A 118 3.25 -6.44 -9.58
CA PRO A 118 2.01 -6.07 -10.24
C PRO A 118 0.87 -7.06 -10.00
N GLY A 119 1.14 -8.20 -9.35
CA GLY A 119 0.18 -9.27 -9.14
C GLY A 119 -0.16 -10.00 -10.44
N VAL A 120 -1.29 -10.72 -10.41
CA VAL A 120 -1.86 -11.41 -11.56
C VAL A 120 -3.26 -10.84 -11.81
N PRO A 121 -3.62 -10.46 -13.05
CA PRO A 121 -4.97 -10.02 -13.39
C PRO A 121 -6.01 -11.06 -12.97
N VAL A 122 -7.15 -10.59 -12.48
CA VAL A 122 -8.34 -11.45 -12.32
C VAL A 122 -8.76 -11.94 -13.72
N ASN A 123 -9.10 -13.23 -13.84
CA ASN A 123 -9.40 -13.88 -15.12
C ASN A 123 -8.30 -13.72 -16.17
N GLY A 124 -7.04 -13.80 -15.74
CA GLY A 124 -5.89 -13.73 -16.61
C GLY A 124 -4.66 -14.39 -16.02
N LYS A 125 -3.59 -14.37 -16.80
CA LYS A 125 -2.29 -14.96 -16.48
C LYS A 125 -1.19 -13.91 -16.60
N ARG A 126 -0.15 -14.04 -15.78
CA ARG A 126 1.11 -13.30 -15.89
C ARG A 126 2.21 -14.21 -16.41
N PHE A 127 3.07 -13.67 -17.26
CA PHE A 127 4.30 -14.29 -17.75
C PHE A 127 5.50 -13.41 -17.37
N GLY A 128 6.51 -14.04 -16.77
CA GLY A 128 7.66 -13.34 -16.17
C GLY A 128 7.49 -13.11 -14.67
N ASP A 129 8.62 -13.17 -13.97
CA ASP A 129 8.75 -13.08 -12.51
C ASP A 129 9.77 -12.01 -12.05
N SER A 130 10.66 -11.56 -12.94
CA SER A 130 11.62 -10.51 -12.62
C SER A 130 10.96 -9.15 -12.46
N LEU A 131 11.15 -8.55 -11.28
CA LEU A 131 10.68 -7.21 -10.93
C LEU A 131 11.78 -6.15 -11.02
N GLN A 132 13.00 -6.54 -11.40
CA GLN A 132 14.16 -5.64 -11.44
C GLN A 132 14.00 -4.57 -12.52
N LEU A 133 14.55 -3.38 -12.26
CA LEU A 133 14.67 -2.29 -13.24
C LEU A 133 15.16 -2.80 -14.60
N GLY A 134 14.40 -2.49 -15.66
CA GLY A 134 14.65 -2.92 -17.03
C GLY A 134 13.92 -4.21 -17.43
N SER A 135 13.36 -4.97 -16.48
CA SER A 135 12.60 -6.19 -16.78
C SER A 135 11.20 -5.85 -17.31
N SER A 136 10.61 -6.77 -18.09
CA SER A 136 9.23 -6.71 -18.54
C SER A 136 8.45 -7.93 -18.09
N VAL A 137 7.18 -7.73 -17.74
CA VAL A 137 6.21 -8.80 -17.51
C VAL A 137 5.04 -8.63 -18.46
N SER A 138 4.49 -9.75 -18.92
CA SER A 138 3.39 -9.79 -19.87
C SER A 138 2.15 -10.45 -19.27
N PHE A 139 0.97 -10.09 -19.77
CA PHE A 139 -0.30 -10.57 -19.29
C PHE A 139 -1.18 -11.05 -20.44
N LEU A 140 -2.06 -12.01 -20.15
CA LEU A 140 -3.04 -12.55 -21.08
C LEU A 140 -4.36 -12.79 -20.36
N CYS A 141 -5.49 -12.39 -20.95
CA CYS A 141 -6.80 -12.76 -20.43
C CYS A 141 -7.09 -14.24 -20.67
N ASP A 142 -7.79 -14.87 -19.73
CA ASP A 142 -8.28 -16.23 -19.89
C ASP A 142 -9.33 -16.31 -21.01
N GLU A 143 -9.59 -17.52 -21.51
CA GLU A 143 -10.54 -17.74 -22.60
C GLU A 143 -11.94 -17.20 -22.24
N GLY A 144 -12.51 -16.39 -23.13
CA GLY A 144 -13.81 -15.76 -22.95
C GLY A 144 -13.78 -14.35 -22.33
N PHE A 145 -12.63 -13.91 -21.82
CA PHE A 145 -12.46 -12.55 -21.27
C PHE A 145 -11.68 -11.65 -22.25
N ILE A 146 -12.02 -10.36 -22.28
CA ILE A 146 -11.35 -9.38 -23.14
C ILE A 146 -10.60 -8.33 -22.32
N ARG A 147 -9.56 -7.76 -22.94
CA ARG A 147 -8.83 -6.64 -22.35
C ARG A 147 -9.72 -5.40 -22.30
N THR A 148 -9.93 -4.86 -21.11
CA THR A 148 -10.69 -3.61 -20.91
C THR A 148 -9.80 -2.43 -20.53
N HIS A 149 -8.70 -2.67 -19.80
CA HIS A 149 -7.78 -1.61 -19.36
C HIS A 149 -6.35 -2.14 -19.17
N GLY A 150 -5.39 -1.21 -19.06
CA GLY A 150 -3.98 -1.53 -18.84
C GLY A 150 -3.25 -1.97 -20.10
N SER A 151 -2.07 -2.57 -19.91
CA SER A 151 -1.21 -3.05 -21.01
C SER A 151 -0.96 -4.55 -20.90
N GLU A 152 -0.88 -5.23 -22.05
CA GLU A 152 -0.46 -6.63 -22.14
C GLU A 152 1.01 -6.83 -21.76
N THR A 153 1.82 -5.78 -21.80
CA THR A 153 3.21 -5.83 -21.34
C THR A 153 3.55 -4.52 -20.63
N ILE A 154 4.14 -4.65 -19.45
CA ILE A 154 4.64 -3.52 -18.65
C ILE A 154 6.13 -3.73 -18.42
N THR A 155 6.86 -2.62 -18.35
CA THR A 155 8.32 -2.60 -18.15
C THR A 155 8.64 -1.80 -16.90
N CYS A 156 9.52 -2.34 -16.07
CA CYS A 156 10.00 -1.68 -14.87
C CYS A 156 11.02 -0.62 -15.28
N ILE A 157 10.71 0.65 -15.07
CA ILE A 157 11.51 1.78 -15.55
C ILE A 157 11.87 2.74 -14.41
N LEU A 158 12.89 3.57 -14.65
CA LEU A 158 13.21 4.70 -13.80
C LEU A 158 12.44 5.93 -14.32
N LYS A 159 11.46 6.40 -13.57
CA LYS A 159 10.67 7.59 -13.88
C LYS A 159 10.83 8.61 -12.76
N GLU A 160 11.41 9.77 -13.07
CA GLU A 160 11.61 10.87 -12.10
C GLU A 160 12.33 10.41 -10.82
N GLY A 161 13.34 9.54 -10.97
CA GLY A 161 14.12 9.01 -9.83
C GLY A 161 13.48 7.82 -9.11
N ASN A 162 12.26 7.42 -9.47
CA ASN A 162 11.56 6.28 -8.86
C ASN A 162 11.51 5.08 -9.81
N VAL A 163 11.77 3.88 -9.28
CA VAL A 163 11.61 2.63 -10.04
C VAL A 163 10.15 2.21 -9.98
N VAL A 164 9.45 2.26 -11.12
CA VAL A 164 7.99 2.05 -11.25
C VAL A 164 7.64 1.35 -12.58
N TRP A 165 6.48 0.72 -12.64
CA TRP A 165 5.95 0.20 -13.90
C TRP A 165 5.54 1.33 -14.84
N ASN A 166 5.87 1.21 -16.12
CA ASN A 166 5.55 2.23 -17.12
C ASN A 166 4.05 2.32 -17.48
N ASN A 167 3.26 1.28 -17.16
CA ASN A 167 1.83 1.21 -17.44
C ASN A 167 1.11 0.39 -16.34
N ALA A 168 -0.21 0.46 -16.32
CA ALA A 168 -1.05 -0.29 -15.40
C ALA A 168 -1.18 -1.76 -15.81
N VAL A 169 -1.43 -2.61 -14.81
CA VAL A 169 -1.71 -4.04 -14.97
C VAL A 169 -2.95 -4.25 -15.82
N LEU A 170 -2.92 -5.29 -16.66
CA LEU A 170 -4.03 -5.69 -17.52
C LEU A 170 -5.28 -5.99 -16.69
N ARG A 171 -6.45 -5.50 -17.12
CA ARG A 171 -7.77 -5.88 -16.58
C ARG A 171 -8.56 -6.66 -17.61
N CYS A 172 -9.10 -7.80 -17.20
CA CYS A 172 -9.84 -8.75 -18.03
C CYS A 172 -11.28 -8.86 -17.52
N GLU A 173 -12.26 -8.59 -18.39
CA GLU A 173 -13.71 -8.66 -18.10
C GLU A 173 -14.47 -9.34 -19.23
#